data_AF-A0A3N7GH52-F1
#
_entry.id   AF-A0A3N7GH52-F1
#
_cell.length_a   1.000
_cell.length_b   1.000
_cell.length_c   1.000
_cell.angle_alpha   90.00
_cell.angle_beta   90.00
_cell.angle_gamma   90.00
#
_symmetry.space_group_name_H-M   'P 1'
#
loop_
_entity.id
_entity.type
_entity.pdbx_description
1 polymer ?
#
loop_
_entity_poly.entity_id
_entity_poly.type
_entity_poly.pdbx_seq_one_letter_code
_entity_poly.pdbx_strand_id
1 'polypeptide(L)'
;MIEPARRQRLLGQALFVALFLAILFWRLLPLAPGRIGWPGPDLGLCLALVWVLRRPEQVPVLTIAVLFLIEDILLLHPIGLGAALAVIGTEAARKREQRWRELPFMVEWLRVAMLLALMMVANRFLLAIFFLPLPPFGQVILQYIATVAAYPLVAGLAGWVLGLPRGRAERDTRHR
;
A
#
# COMPACT_ATOMS: atom_id res chain seq x y z
N MET A 1 7.06 33.05 -6.45
CA MET A 1 7.02 32.48 -5.08
C MET A 1 6.27 31.17 -5.15
N ILE A 2 6.91 30.03 -4.84
CA ILE A 2 6.20 28.75 -4.79
C ILE A 2 5.49 28.70 -3.43
N GLU A 3 4.14 28.69 -3.41
CA GLU A 3 3.35 28.54 -2.20
C GLU A 3 3.96 27.46 -1.26
N PRO A 4 4.14 27.74 0.03
CA PRO A 4 4.71 26.77 0.98
C PRO A 4 3.94 25.43 0.99
N ALA A 5 2.63 25.46 0.73
CA ALA A 5 1.78 24.29 0.58
C ALA A 5 2.14 23.42 -0.64
N ARG A 6 2.47 24.03 -1.78
CA ARG A 6 2.87 23.30 -3.00
C ARG A 6 4.22 22.61 -2.81
N ARG A 7 5.17 23.29 -2.16
CA ARG A 7 6.49 22.72 -1.84
C ARG A 7 6.38 21.51 -0.91
N GLN A 8 5.54 21.58 0.12
CA GLN A 8 5.30 20.45 1.03
C GLN A 8 4.64 19.26 0.32
N ARG A 9 3.71 19.52 -0.61
CA ARG A 9 3.11 18.45 -1.43
C ARG A 9 4.14 17.74 -2.30
N LEU A 10 4.99 18.50 -2.99
CA LEU A 10 6.05 17.96 -3.85
C LEU A 10 7.08 17.15 -3.06
N LEU A 11 7.48 17.63 -1.89
CA LEU A 11 8.40 16.89 -1.00
C LEU A 11 7.79 15.57 -0.53
N GLY A 12 6.52 15.57 -0.14
CA GLY A 12 5.82 14.35 0.26
C GLY A 12 5.66 13.35 -0.88
N GLN A 13 5.35 13.83 -2.09
CA GLN A 13 5.30 13.00 -3.29
C GLN A 13 6.67 12.41 -3.63
N ALA A 14 7.73 13.22 -3.59
CA ALA A 14 9.09 12.77 -3.82
C ALA A 14 9.53 11.71 -2.78
N LEU A 15 9.16 11.89 -1.51
CA LEU A 15 9.43 10.91 -0.46
C LEU A 15 8.68 9.60 -0.69
N PHE A 16 7.39 9.66 -1.07
CA PHE A 16 6.62 8.48 -1.42
C PHE A 16 7.26 7.71 -2.57
N VAL A 17 7.61 8.40 -3.65
CA VAL A 17 8.29 7.81 -4.82
C VAL A 17 9.62 7.19 -4.40
N ALA A 18 10.44 7.90 -3.63
CA ALA A 18 11.74 7.40 -3.18
C ALA A 18 11.60 6.14 -2.31
N LEU A 19 10.65 6.11 -1.38
CA LEU A 19 10.40 4.94 -0.54
C LEU A 19 9.85 3.76 -1.36
N PHE A 20 8.95 4.01 -2.30
CA PHE A 20 8.44 2.97 -3.20
C PHE A 20 9.57 2.37 -4.05
N LEU A 21 10.42 3.22 -4.63
CA LEU A 21 11.59 2.78 -5.39
C LEU A 21 12.60 2.04 -4.51
N ALA A 22 12.79 2.45 -3.25
CA ALA A 22 13.66 1.73 -2.32
C ALA A 22 13.11 0.34 -1.98
N ILE A 23 11.79 0.20 -1.78
CA ILE A 23 11.12 -1.10 -1.61
C ILE A 23 11.30 -1.96 -2.85
N LEU A 24 11.11 -1.38 -4.03
CA LEU A 24 11.27 -2.08 -5.31
C LEU A 24 12.71 -2.54 -5.50
N PHE A 25 13.69 -1.67 -5.26
CA PHE A 25 15.11 -1.99 -5.28
C PHE A 25 15.45 -3.13 -4.32
N TRP A 26 14.91 -3.10 -3.10
CA TRP A 26 15.11 -4.18 -2.13
C TRP A 26 14.51 -5.51 -2.58
N ARG A 27 13.37 -5.48 -3.29
CA ARG A 27 12.73 -6.69 -3.87
C ARG A 27 13.49 -7.24 -5.07
N LEU A 28 14.18 -6.38 -5.82
CA LEU A 28 15.04 -6.78 -6.94
C LEU A 28 16.35 -7.42 -6.46
N LEU A 29 16.82 -7.08 -5.26
CA LEU A 29 18.02 -7.70 -4.71
C LEU A 29 17.75 -9.20 -4.48
N PRO A 30 18.59 -10.10 -5.03
CA PRO A 30 18.49 -11.53 -4.77
C PRO A 30 18.98 -11.82 -3.35
N LEU A 31 18.14 -11.54 -2.35
CA LEU A 31 18.48 -11.68 -0.92
C LEU A 31 18.60 -13.15 -0.48
N ALA A 32 18.06 -14.10 -1.26
CA ALA A 32 18.22 -15.53 -1.03
C ALA A 32 17.98 -16.36 -2.31
N PRO A 33 18.96 -16.47 -3.23
CA PRO A 33 18.83 -17.37 -4.36
C PRO A 33 18.71 -18.82 -3.87
N GLY A 34 17.68 -19.54 -4.30
CA GLY A 34 17.54 -21.00 -4.08
C GLY A 34 16.79 -21.44 -2.82
N ARG A 35 16.23 -20.54 -1.99
CA ARG A 35 15.30 -20.93 -0.92
C ARG A 35 13.87 -20.85 -1.44
N ILE A 36 13.10 -21.93 -1.28
CA ILE A 36 11.63 -21.89 -1.39
C ILE A 36 11.13 -21.07 -0.21
N GLY A 37 11.14 -19.76 -0.38
CA GLY A 37 10.82 -18.79 0.65
C GLY A 37 9.32 -18.60 0.78
N TRP A 38 8.89 -18.34 2.01
CA TRP A 38 7.60 -17.73 2.31
C TRP A 38 7.37 -16.52 1.38
N PRO A 39 6.21 -16.40 0.70
CA PRO A 39 5.89 -15.21 -0.08
C PRO A 39 5.91 -13.98 0.84
N GLY A 40 6.81 -13.04 0.55
CA GLY A 40 6.95 -11.80 1.33
C GLY A 40 5.71 -10.90 1.20
N PRO A 41 5.50 -9.98 2.17
CA PRO A 41 4.39 -9.04 2.13
C PRO A 41 4.51 -8.05 0.95
N ASP A 42 3.37 -7.58 0.45
CA ASP A 42 3.32 -6.49 -0.51
C ASP A 42 3.49 -5.14 0.19
N LEU A 43 4.76 -4.76 0.42
CA LEU A 43 5.12 -3.50 1.06
C LEU A 43 4.79 -2.28 0.19
N GLY A 44 4.81 -2.42 -1.14
CA GLY A 44 4.48 -1.35 -2.07
C GLY A 44 3.02 -0.93 -1.94
N LEU A 45 2.13 -1.91 -1.90
CA LEU A 45 0.70 -1.69 -1.70
C LEU A 45 0.37 -1.17 -0.30
N CYS A 46 1.01 -1.69 0.75
CA CYS A 46 0.88 -1.15 2.11
C CYS A 46 1.30 0.32 2.15
N LEU A 47 2.45 0.67 1.57
CA LEU A 47 2.94 2.04 1.52
C LEU A 47 1.93 2.96 0.80
N ALA A 48 1.43 2.54 -0.36
CA ALA A 48 0.45 3.30 -1.14
C ALA A 48 -0.85 3.55 -0.35
N LEU A 49 -1.42 2.52 0.28
CA LEU A 49 -2.64 2.66 1.08
C LEU A 49 -2.44 3.59 2.27
N VAL A 50 -1.33 3.43 3.01
CA VAL A 50 -1.00 4.30 4.14
C VAL A 50 -0.86 5.76 3.70
N TRP A 51 -0.17 6.01 2.58
CA TRP A 51 0.06 7.37 2.10
C TRP A 51 -1.24 8.04 1.63
N VAL A 52 -2.07 7.29 0.90
CA VAL A 52 -3.36 7.77 0.39
C VAL A 52 -4.32 8.08 1.54
N LEU A 53 -4.35 7.26 2.60
CA LEU A 53 -5.20 7.49 3.77
C LEU A 53 -4.72 8.65 4.66
N ARG A 54 -3.41 8.93 4.68
CA ARG A 54 -2.84 10.01 5.51
C ARG A 54 -2.81 11.35 4.78
N ARG A 55 -2.40 11.37 3.52
CA ARG A 55 -2.10 12.57 2.73
C ARG A 55 -2.51 12.33 1.27
N PRO A 56 -3.81 12.20 0.96
CA PRO A 56 -4.27 11.89 -0.40
C PRO A 56 -3.76 12.91 -1.43
N GLU A 57 -3.69 14.19 -1.06
CA GLU A 57 -3.24 15.26 -1.96
C GLU A 57 -1.78 15.15 -2.44
N GLN A 58 -0.94 14.35 -1.78
CA GLN A 58 0.48 14.20 -2.13
C GLN A 58 0.71 13.08 -3.15
N VAL A 59 -0.26 12.19 -3.34
CA VAL A 59 -0.08 11.00 -4.18
C VAL A 59 -1.18 11.00 -5.22
N PRO A 60 -0.95 11.59 -6.40
CA PRO A 60 -1.93 11.58 -7.47
C PRO A 60 -2.05 10.17 -8.07
N VAL A 61 -3.23 9.85 -8.60
CA VAL A 61 -3.54 8.53 -9.18
C VAL A 61 -2.51 8.12 -10.23
N LEU A 62 -2.08 9.08 -11.06
CA LEU A 62 -1.08 8.85 -12.10
C LEU A 62 0.27 8.39 -11.53
N THR A 63 0.69 8.90 -10.37
CA THR A 63 1.94 8.44 -9.73
C THR A 63 1.82 6.99 -9.27
N ILE A 64 0.69 6.60 -8.68
CA ILE A 64 0.44 5.21 -8.28
C ILE A 64 0.46 4.32 -9.53
N ALA A 65 -0.27 4.70 -10.58
CA ALA A 65 -0.34 3.95 -11.83
C ALA A 65 1.05 3.72 -12.43
N VAL A 66 1.87 4.77 -12.54
CA VAL A 66 3.22 4.67 -13.11
C VAL A 66 4.14 3.82 -12.25
N LEU A 67 4.12 3.98 -10.93
CA LEU A 67 4.99 3.23 -10.03
C LEU A 67 4.67 1.73 -10.03
N PHE A 68 3.39 1.37 -9.97
CA PHE A 68 2.99 -0.04 -10.05
C PHE A 68 3.18 -0.63 -11.45
N LEU A 69 3.07 0.18 -12.51
CA LEU A 69 3.41 -0.29 -13.85
C LEU A 69 4.91 -0.60 -13.97
N ILE A 70 5.76 0.26 -13.39
CA ILE A 70 7.21 0.02 -13.28
C ILE A 70 7.48 -1.24 -12.46
N GLU A 71 6.77 -1.42 -11.33
CA GLU A 71 6.84 -2.65 -10.53
C GLU A 71 6.47 -3.89 -11.35
N ASP A 72 5.37 -3.83 -12.10
CA ASP A 72 4.91 -4.96 -12.91
C ASP A 72 5.96 -5.36 -13.95
N ILE A 73 6.58 -4.36 -14.61
CA ILE A 73 7.65 -4.58 -15.60
C ILE A 73 8.91 -5.16 -14.94
N LEU A 74 9.36 -4.56 -13.84
CA LEU A 74 10.64 -4.93 -13.20
C LEU A 74 10.58 -6.29 -12.50
N LEU A 75 9.41 -6.67 -11.98
CA LEU A 75 9.20 -7.95 -11.32
C LEU A 75 8.63 -9.03 -12.26
N LEU A 76 8.51 -8.71 -13.55
CA LEU A 76 7.95 -9.60 -14.57
C LEU A 76 6.55 -10.13 -14.20
N HIS A 77 5.77 -9.30 -13.49
CA HIS A 77 4.35 -9.58 -13.27
C HIS A 77 3.56 -9.29 -14.55
N PRO A 78 2.31 -9.78 -14.65
CA PRO A 78 1.42 -9.42 -15.76
C PRO A 78 1.24 -7.91 -15.85
N ILE A 79 1.80 -7.31 -16.90
CA ILE A 79 1.89 -5.85 -17.08
C ILE A 79 0.50 -5.22 -17.00
N GLY A 80 0.33 -4.29 -16.06
CA GLY A 80 -0.85 -3.44 -15.96
C GLY A 80 -2.00 -4.01 -15.13
N LEU A 81 -2.04 -5.32 -14.84
CA LEU A 81 -3.06 -5.89 -13.95
C LEU A 81 -2.83 -5.44 -12.51
N GLY A 82 -1.60 -5.55 -12.02
CA GLY A 82 -1.20 -5.10 -10.70
C GLY A 82 -1.43 -3.60 -10.54
N ALA A 83 -0.96 -2.81 -11.52
CA ALA A 83 -1.17 -1.38 -11.57
C ALA A 83 -2.65 -0.97 -11.56
N ALA A 84 -3.50 -1.60 -12.38
CA ALA A 84 -4.93 -1.29 -12.42
C ALA A 84 -5.61 -1.59 -11.08
N LEU A 85 -5.32 -2.72 -10.46
CA LEU A 85 -5.86 -3.08 -9.16
C LEU A 85 -5.38 -2.14 -8.05
N ALA A 86 -4.09 -1.79 -8.05
CA ALA A 86 -3.53 -0.83 -7.10
C ALA A 86 -4.22 0.52 -7.21
N VAL A 87 -4.44 1.03 -8.42
CA VAL A 87 -5.19 2.27 -8.67
C VAL A 87 -6.64 2.15 -8.16
N ILE A 88 -7.36 1.10 -8.53
CA ILE A 88 -8.76 0.91 -8.10
C ILE A 88 -8.85 0.81 -6.57
N GLY A 89 -7.97 0.04 -5.95
CA GLY A 89 -7.94 -0.16 -4.50
C GLY A 89 -7.61 1.13 -3.75
N THR A 90 -6.57 1.84 -4.18
CA THR A 90 -6.18 3.12 -3.58
C THR A 90 -7.22 4.21 -3.78
N GLU A 91 -7.89 4.27 -4.94
CA GLU A 91 -8.99 5.21 -5.15
C GLU A 91 -10.24 4.85 -4.33
N ALA A 92 -10.54 3.57 -4.14
CA ALA A 92 -11.59 3.12 -3.24
C ALA A 92 -11.30 3.51 -1.78
N ALA A 93 -10.02 3.44 -1.36
CA ALA A 93 -9.58 3.93 -0.06
C ALA A 93 -9.66 5.46 0.03
N ARG A 94 -9.21 6.18 -0.99
CA ARG A 94 -9.23 7.65 -1.07
C ARG A 94 -10.64 8.22 -0.89
N LYS A 95 -11.63 7.65 -1.58
CA LYS A 95 -13.04 8.08 -1.47
C LYS A 95 -13.60 7.93 -0.05
N ARG A 96 -12.99 7.11 0.79
CA ARG A 96 -13.44 6.81 2.16
C ARG A 96 -12.53 7.42 3.23
N GLU A 97 -11.46 8.11 2.84
CA GLU A 97 -10.39 8.63 3.72
C GLU A 97 -10.93 9.49 4.86
N GLN A 98 -11.81 10.44 4.56
CA GLN A 98 -12.38 11.36 5.55
C GLN A 98 -13.14 10.63 6.66
N ARG A 99 -13.81 9.52 6.34
CA ARG A 99 -14.53 8.67 7.30
C ARG A 99 -13.62 7.72 8.06
N TRP A 100 -12.37 7.54 7.63
CA TRP A 100 -11.41 6.63 8.25
C TRP A 100 -10.51 7.35 9.27
N ARG A 101 -10.26 8.65 9.08
CA ARG A 101 -9.45 9.48 9.97
C ARG A 101 -9.98 9.60 11.41
N GLU A 102 -11.30 9.46 11.60
CA GLU A 102 -11.94 9.60 12.91
C GLU A 102 -12.06 8.27 13.67
N LEU A 103 -11.70 7.15 13.03
CA LEU A 103 -11.89 5.82 13.58
C LEU A 103 -10.66 5.31 14.32
N PRO A 104 -10.84 4.40 15.28
CA PRO A 104 -9.71 3.74 15.92
C PRO A 104 -8.92 2.93 14.89
N PHE A 105 -7.60 2.86 15.10
CA PHE A 105 -6.67 2.18 14.19
C PHE A 105 -7.07 0.73 13.88
N MET A 106 -7.65 0.01 14.86
CA MET A 106 -8.15 -1.35 14.66
C MET A 106 -9.19 -1.45 13.53
N VAL A 107 -10.07 -0.45 13.41
CA VAL A 107 -11.11 -0.41 12.37
C VAL A 107 -10.52 -0.02 11.02
N GLU A 108 -9.54 0.90 10.99
CA GLU A 108 -8.76 1.20 9.78
C GLU A 108 -8.09 -0.08 9.26
N TRP A 109 -7.38 -0.79 10.14
CA TRP A 109 -6.67 -2.02 9.80
C TRP A 109 -7.61 -3.11 9.28
N LEU A 110 -8.75 -3.33 9.93
CA LEU A 110 -9.76 -4.29 9.45
C LEU A 110 -10.29 -3.93 8.06
N ARG A 111 -10.53 -2.65 7.78
CA ARG A 111 -11.00 -2.21 6.46
C ARG A 111 -9.95 -2.32 5.38
N VAL A 112 -8.69 -2.05 5.72
CA VAL A 112 -7.57 -2.31 4.81
C VAL A 112 -7.44 -3.80 4.53
N ALA A 113 -7.57 -4.66 5.55
CA ALA A 113 -7.57 -6.10 5.36
C ALA A 113 -8.69 -6.54 4.41
N MET A 114 -9.92 -6.04 4.61
CA MET A 114 -11.04 -6.32 3.69
C MET A 114 -10.77 -5.84 2.26
N LEU A 115 -10.18 -4.64 2.10
CA LEU A 115 -9.82 -4.11 0.79
C LEU A 115 -8.76 -4.98 0.10
N LEU A 116 -7.71 -5.36 0.83
CA LEU A 116 -6.66 -6.26 0.34
C LEU A 116 -7.23 -7.63 -0.05
N ALA A 117 -8.18 -8.16 0.73
CA ALA A 117 -8.85 -9.42 0.43
C ALA A 117 -9.66 -9.31 -0.88
N LEU A 118 -10.39 -8.22 -1.07
CA LEU A 118 -11.14 -7.96 -2.30
C LEU A 118 -10.20 -7.82 -3.50
N MET A 119 -9.07 -7.11 -3.34
CA MET A 119 -8.05 -6.98 -4.39
C MET A 119 -7.41 -8.33 -4.74
N MET A 120 -7.10 -9.17 -3.74
CA MET A 120 -6.58 -10.52 -3.94
C MET A 120 -7.56 -11.39 -4.75
N VAL A 121 -8.83 -11.36 -4.37
CA VAL A 121 -9.90 -12.10 -5.07
C VAL A 121 -10.05 -11.58 -6.50
N ALA A 122 -10.12 -10.26 -6.68
CA ALA A 122 -10.20 -9.63 -8.00
C ALA A 122 -9.00 -9.97 -8.89
N ASN A 123 -7.77 -9.93 -8.35
CA ASN A 123 -6.57 -10.34 -9.07
C ASN A 123 -6.69 -11.78 -9.57
N ARG A 124 -7.09 -12.70 -8.70
CA ARG A 124 -7.24 -14.11 -9.06
C ARG A 124 -8.32 -14.33 -10.14
N PHE A 125 -9.44 -13.62 -10.05
CA PHE A 125 -10.48 -13.65 -11.08
C PHE A 125 -9.98 -13.10 -12.42
N LEU A 126 -9.27 -11.98 -12.41
CA LEU A 126 -8.71 -11.40 -13.63
C LEU A 126 -7.68 -12.35 -14.26
N LEU A 127 -6.76 -12.91 -13.47
CA LEU A 127 -5.82 -13.93 -13.97
C LEU A 127 -6.54 -15.11 -14.62
N ALA A 128 -7.64 -15.59 -14.02
CA ALA A 128 -8.43 -16.68 -14.57
C ALA A 128 -9.14 -16.30 -15.88
N ILE A 129 -9.73 -15.11 -15.97
CA ILE A 129 -10.41 -14.61 -17.18
C ILE A 129 -9.41 -14.42 -18.33
N PHE A 130 -8.20 -13.96 -18.03
CA PHE A 130 -7.13 -13.75 -19.01
C PHE A 130 -6.28 -15.00 -19.26
N PHE A 131 -6.66 -16.18 -18.73
CA PHE A 131 -5.93 -17.43 -18.88
C PHE A 131 -4.44 -17.36 -18.49
N LEU A 132 -4.11 -16.51 -17.51
CA LEU A 132 -2.77 -16.35 -16.98
C LEU A 132 -2.47 -17.42 -15.91
N PRO A 133 -1.19 -17.73 -15.63
CA PRO A 133 -0.83 -18.66 -14.57
C PRO A 133 -1.38 -18.21 -13.20
N LEU A 134 -2.15 -19.08 -12.53
CA LEU A 134 -2.66 -18.83 -11.19
C LEU A 134 -1.66 -19.34 -10.15
N PRO A 135 -1.15 -18.47 -9.25
CA PRO A 135 -0.32 -18.93 -8.15
C PRO A 135 -1.09 -19.89 -7.23
N PRO A 136 -0.40 -20.83 -6.56
CA PRO A 136 -1.00 -21.74 -5.59
C PRO A 136 -1.77 -20.97 -4.53
N PHE A 137 -2.99 -21.41 -4.22
CA PHE A 137 -3.88 -20.67 -3.33
C PHE A 137 -3.29 -20.43 -1.94
N GLY A 138 -2.57 -21.43 -1.39
CA GLY A 138 -1.88 -21.31 -0.11
C GLY A 138 -0.82 -20.20 -0.11
N GLN A 139 -0.09 -20.01 -1.21
CA GLN A 139 0.92 -18.96 -1.33
C GLN A 139 0.26 -17.58 -1.35
N VAL A 140 -0.87 -17.42 -2.05
CA VAL A 140 -1.59 -16.14 -2.11
C VAL A 140 -2.19 -15.77 -0.75
N ILE A 141 -2.80 -16.73 -0.04
CA ILE A 141 -3.31 -16.50 1.31
C ILE A 141 -2.19 -16.05 2.23
N LEU A 142 -1.04 -16.71 2.15
CA LEU A 142 0.08 -16.42 3.01
C LEU A 142 0.67 -15.03 2.74
N GLN A 143 0.77 -14.65 1.48
CA GLN A 143 1.11 -13.28 1.08
C GLN A 143 0.09 -12.27 1.60
N TYR A 144 -1.20 -12.58 1.51
CA TYR A 144 -2.27 -11.72 2.04
C TYR A 144 -2.12 -11.54 3.56
N ILE A 145 -1.97 -12.62 4.32
CA ILE A 145 -1.77 -12.57 5.79
C ILE A 145 -0.51 -11.76 6.11
N ALA A 146 0.60 -12.00 5.42
CA ALA A 146 1.84 -11.25 5.60
C ALA A 146 1.64 -9.75 5.30
N THR A 147 0.91 -9.41 4.24
CA THR A 147 0.64 -8.01 3.85
C THR A 147 -0.25 -7.31 4.87
N VAL A 148 -1.31 -7.98 5.33
CA VAL A 148 -2.20 -7.49 6.39
C VAL A 148 -1.42 -7.28 7.69
N ALA A 149 -0.54 -8.21 8.07
CA ALA A 149 0.31 -8.09 9.25
C ALA A 149 1.40 -7.01 9.10
N ALA A 150 1.88 -6.75 7.88
CA ALA A 150 2.85 -5.69 7.60
C ALA A 150 2.23 -4.29 7.61
N TYR A 151 0.95 -4.15 7.27
CA TYR A 151 0.25 -2.86 7.26
C TYR A 151 0.44 -2.04 8.55
N PRO A 152 0.20 -2.57 9.78
CA PRO A 152 0.40 -1.80 11.00
C PRO A 152 1.85 -1.35 11.22
N LEU A 153 2.83 -2.16 10.81
CA LEU A 153 4.23 -1.78 10.88
C LEU A 153 4.53 -0.59 9.96
N VAL A 154 4.09 -0.68 8.70
CA VAL A 154 4.25 0.40 7.71
C VAL A 154 3.49 1.66 8.13
N ALA A 155 2.27 1.51 8.63
CA ALA A 155 1.47 2.61 9.15
C ALA A 155 2.12 3.25 10.39
N GLY A 156 2.69 2.46 11.29
CA GLY A 156 3.44 2.91 12.46
C GLY A 156 4.66 3.75 12.06
N LEU A 157 5.51 3.20 11.18
CA LEU A 157 6.68 3.89 10.64
C LEU A 157 6.31 5.19 9.92
N ALA A 158 5.30 5.15 9.05
CA ALA A 158 4.80 6.34 8.37
C ALA A 158 4.21 7.35 9.37
N GLY A 159 3.54 6.90 10.43
CA GLY A 159 3.05 7.77 11.49
C GLY A 159 4.17 8.48 12.25
N TRP A 160 5.27 7.78 12.51
CA TRP A 160 6.47 8.34 13.14
C TRP A 160 7.16 9.38 12.25
N VAL A 161 7.32 9.07 10.96
CA VAL A 161 7.96 9.95 9.97
C VAL A 161 7.09 11.16 9.59
N LEU A 162 5.77 10.98 9.49
CA LEU A 162 4.85 12.03 9.01
C LEU A 162 4.31 12.94 10.12
N GLY A 163 4.64 12.66 11.39
CA GLY A 163 4.38 13.57 12.52
C GLY A 163 2.92 13.97 12.70
N LEU A 164 1.97 13.08 12.34
CA LEU A 164 0.54 13.34 12.48
C LEU A 164 0.03 12.67 13.77
N PRO A 165 -0.25 13.42 14.85
CA PRO A 165 -0.96 12.86 16.00
C PRO A 165 -2.32 12.32 15.54
N ARG A 166 -2.54 11.03 15.75
CA ARG A 166 -3.78 10.34 15.38
C ARG A 166 -4.85 10.58 16.44
N GLY A 167 -5.67 11.62 16.28
CA GLY A 167 -6.96 11.76 16.97
C GLY A 167 -6.95 11.95 18.50
N ARG A 168 -8.01 12.59 19.02
CA ARG A 168 -8.16 13.00 20.43
C ARG A 168 -8.43 11.82 21.40
N ALA A 169 -8.89 10.67 20.89
CA ALA A 169 -9.36 9.55 21.70
C ALA A 169 -8.28 8.88 22.56
N GLU A 170 -7.02 8.93 22.15
CA GLU A 170 -5.90 8.35 22.91
C GLU A 170 -5.33 9.30 23.98
N ARG A 171 -5.75 10.58 23.98
CA ARG A 171 -5.46 11.49 25.10
C ARG A 171 -6.35 11.23 26.32
N ASP A 172 -7.56 10.70 26.12
CA ASP A 172 -8.55 10.57 27.20
C ASP A 172 -8.30 9.33 28.08
N THR A 173 -7.61 8.32 27.56
CA THR A 173 -7.19 7.13 28.34
C THR A 173 -5.89 7.33 29.12
N ARG A 174 -5.08 8.34 28.78
CA ARG A 174 -3.85 8.68 29.53
C ARG A 174 -4.08 9.64 30.69
N HIS A 175 -5.27 10.22 30.80
CA HIS A 175 -5.63 11.19 31.85
C HIS A 175 -6.71 10.65 32.82
N ARG A 176 -6.97 9.34 32.81
CA ARG A 176 -7.75 8.66 33.85
C ARG A 176 -6.88 7.76 34.68
#